data_AF-M9LN49-F1
#
_entry.id   AF-M9LN49-F1
#
_cell.length_a   1.000
_cell.length_b   1.000
_cell.length_c   1.000
_cell.angle_alpha   90.00
_cell.angle_beta   90.00
_cell.angle_gamma   90.00
#
_symmetry.space_group_name_H-M   'P 1'
#
loop_
_entity.id
_entity.type
_entity.pdbx_description
1 polymer ?
#
loop_
_entity_poly.entity_id
_entity_poly.type
_entity_poly.pdbx_seq_one_letter_code
_entity_poly.pdbx_strand_id
1 'polypeptide(L)'
;MNDLFVDRIPPQNLEAEQAVLGAILLQSEALITAMERIQPEDFYDPAHQMIYEAMIELGEENQPVDLITLTAKLQAKQRLEDVGRLSYLTKLANAVPTAANVDYYAQIIEEKSMMRRLIRTATQIVSEGYSGGDDVSGLLSDAERRILEISNRRSSSGFIAIKDVLMDVYERVEFLNQHQGGTTGIPSGFPDLDKMTSGFQRNDLIIVAARPSVGKTAFALNIAQNVGVRAKETVAIFSLEMSASQLVQRMICAESNVDAGRLRTGQLEDDDWEKLTMSIAALSEAEVYIDDTPGVTVADIRAKCRRLKKERGLGMILIDYLQLIHGRGKPGENRQQEVSEISRTLKQIARELEVPVIALSQLSRGVEQRQDKRPMMSDLRESGSIEQDADIVAFLYRDDYYNQDTEKKNIIEIIIAKQRNGPVGTVELVFLKNFNKFVSYERNHLELPAG
;
A
#
# COMPACT_ATOMS: atom_id res chain seq x y z
N MET A 1 -30.72 29.85 -6.24
CA MET A 1 -31.10 28.60 -5.58
C MET A 1 -30.45 28.58 -4.19
N ASN A 2 -30.77 29.58 -3.35
CA ASN A 2 -30.10 29.80 -2.07
C ASN A 2 -30.87 29.20 -0.87
N ASP A 3 -32.02 28.56 -1.07
CA ASP A 3 -32.93 28.19 0.02
C ASP A 3 -32.65 26.84 0.71
N LEU A 4 -31.68 26.04 0.23
CA LEU A 4 -31.42 24.69 0.80
C LEU A 4 -30.60 24.70 2.11
N PHE A 5 -29.96 25.81 2.46
CA PHE A 5 -29.05 25.91 3.60
C PHE A 5 -29.33 27.06 4.58
N VAL A 6 -30.29 27.94 4.29
CA VAL A 6 -30.50 29.19 5.06
C VAL A 6 -31.03 28.95 6.48
N ASP A 7 -31.63 27.79 6.76
CA ASP A 7 -32.22 27.44 8.07
C ASP A 7 -31.50 26.31 8.82
N ARG A 8 -30.32 25.86 8.37
CA ARG A 8 -29.62 24.75 9.03
C ARG A 8 -28.41 25.23 9.81
N ILE A 9 -28.47 25.06 11.13
CA ILE A 9 -27.34 25.27 12.03
C ILE A 9 -26.27 24.21 11.72
N PRO A 10 -24.99 24.60 11.53
CA PRO A 10 -23.91 23.65 11.34
C PRO A 10 -23.85 22.61 12.49
N PRO A 11 -23.45 21.35 12.22
CA PRO A 11 -23.32 20.33 13.25
C PRO A 11 -22.42 20.77 14.40
N GLN A 12 -22.97 20.81 15.61
CA GLN A 12 -22.29 21.26 16.82
C GLN A 12 -22.82 20.54 18.05
N ASN A 13 -22.04 20.57 19.14
CA ASN A 13 -22.50 20.19 20.46
C ASN A 13 -21.78 21.07 21.50
N LEU A 14 -22.40 22.20 21.84
CA LEU A 14 -21.82 23.17 22.77
C LEU A 14 -21.67 22.60 24.18
N GLU A 15 -22.54 21.67 24.60
CA GLU A 15 -22.45 21.02 25.90
C GLU A 15 -21.21 20.13 25.98
N ALA A 16 -20.89 19.39 24.92
CA ALA A 16 -19.67 18.59 24.84
C ALA A 16 -18.41 19.48 24.83
N GLU A 17 -18.43 20.60 24.11
CA GLU A 17 -17.34 21.59 24.12
C GLU A 17 -17.10 22.16 25.51
N GLN A 18 -18.17 22.61 26.18
CA GLN A 18 -18.11 23.08 27.57
C GLN A 18 -17.60 21.96 28.49
N ALA A 19 -17.99 20.71 28.21
CA ALA A 19 -17.59 19.58 29.02
C ALA A 19 -16.10 19.23 28.90
N VAL A 20 -15.51 19.34 27.72
CA VAL A 20 -14.07 19.15 27.54
C VAL A 20 -13.29 20.27 28.22
N LEU A 21 -13.65 21.53 27.99
CA LEU A 21 -12.96 22.67 28.61
C LEU A 21 -13.08 22.65 30.13
N GLY A 22 -14.26 22.32 30.67
CA GLY A 22 -14.48 22.17 32.10
C GLY A 22 -13.67 21.02 32.70
N ALA A 23 -13.61 19.87 32.03
CA ALA A 23 -12.82 18.72 32.47
C ALA A 23 -11.33 19.07 32.58
N ILE A 24 -10.78 19.80 31.60
CA ILE A 24 -9.38 20.25 31.59
C ILE A 24 -9.09 21.20 32.76
N LEU A 25 -10.01 22.11 33.07
CA LEU A 25 -9.88 23.03 34.21
C LEU A 25 -9.95 22.32 35.57
N LEU A 26 -10.65 21.18 35.65
CA LEU A 26 -10.73 20.36 36.86
C LEU A 26 -9.50 19.45 37.02
N GLN A 27 -9.01 18.89 35.92
CA GLN A 27 -7.86 17.99 35.87
C GLN A 27 -7.01 18.29 34.64
N SER A 28 -5.83 18.86 34.85
CA SER A 28 -4.93 19.24 33.75
C SER A 28 -4.51 18.06 32.87
N GLU A 29 -4.50 16.83 33.40
CA GLU A 29 -4.22 15.59 32.66
C GLU A 29 -5.23 15.32 31.54
N ALA A 30 -6.48 15.78 31.70
CA ALA A 30 -7.53 15.64 30.69
C ALA A 30 -7.20 16.37 29.37
N LEU A 31 -6.28 17.35 29.42
CA LEU A 31 -5.78 18.03 28.23
C LEU A 31 -5.06 17.06 27.30
N ILE A 32 -4.26 16.13 27.84
CA ILE A 32 -3.49 15.17 27.04
C ILE A 32 -4.43 14.27 26.24
N THR A 33 -5.44 13.71 26.90
CA THR A 33 -6.47 12.88 26.25
C THR A 33 -7.26 13.67 25.20
N ALA A 34 -7.60 14.93 25.47
CA ALA A 34 -8.28 15.78 24.49
C ALA A 34 -7.39 16.06 23.27
N MET A 35 -6.10 16.33 23.46
CA MET A 35 -5.13 16.62 22.39
C MET A 35 -4.93 15.44 21.42
N GLU A 36 -5.17 14.20 21.86
CA GLU A 36 -5.10 13.02 20.99
C GLU A 36 -6.20 13.00 19.93
N ARG A 37 -7.33 13.67 20.16
CA ARG A 37 -8.51 13.63 19.29
C ARG A 37 -8.87 14.94 18.61
N ILE A 38 -8.73 16.06 19.32
CA ILE A 38 -9.27 17.36 18.88
C ILE A 38 -8.22 18.47 18.86
N GLN A 39 -8.30 19.32 17.84
CA GLN A 39 -7.53 20.56 17.70
C GLN A 39 -8.42 21.78 17.97
N PRO A 40 -7.86 22.99 18.20
CA PRO A 40 -8.65 24.20 18.43
C PRO A 40 -9.73 24.44 17.37
N GLU A 41 -9.44 24.20 16.09
CA GLU A 41 -10.38 24.43 14.98
C GLU A 41 -11.54 23.43 14.95
N ASP A 42 -11.49 22.38 15.78
CA ASP A 42 -12.56 21.39 15.92
C ASP A 42 -13.69 21.85 16.85
N PHE A 43 -13.49 22.92 17.62
CA PHE A 43 -14.57 23.59 18.35
C PHE A 43 -15.42 24.45 17.40
N TYR A 44 -16.74 24.45 17.59
CA TYR A 44 -17.65 25.29 16.83
C TYR A 44 -17.63 26.74 17.33
N ASP A 45 -17.63 26.93 18.65
CA ASP A 45 -17.65 28.27 19.25
C ASP A 45 -16.25 28.91 19.20
N PRO A 46 -16.06 30.07 18.56
CA PRO A 46 -14.78 30.77 18.52
C PRO A 46 -14.18 31.05 19.90
N ALA A 47 -15.01 31.31 20.92
CA ALA A 47 -14.52 31.50 22.29
C ALA A 47 -13.88 30.22 22.82
N HIS A 48 -14.49 29.06 22.56
CA HIS A 48 -13.94 27.76 22.95
C HIS A 48 -12.65 27.43 22.20
N GLN A 49 -12.54 27.81 20.92
CA GLN A 49 -11.29 27.68 20.15
C GLN A 49 -10.14 28.43 20.85
N MET A 50 -10.36 29.70 21.20
CA MET A 50 -9.37 30.54 21.86
C MET A 50 -9.00 30.03 23.26
N ILE A 51 -10.00 29.53 24.01
CA ILE A 51 -9.76 28.95 25.34
C ILE A 51 -8.89 27.70 25.21
N TYR A 52 -9.23 26.78 24.31
CA TYR A 52 -8.49 25.54 24.11
C TYR A 52 -7.07 25.80 23.60
N GLU A 53 -6.89 26.75 22.66
CA GLU A 53 -5.58 27.21 22.20
C GLU A 53 -4.70 27.69 23.38
N ALA A 54 -5.26 28.50 24.27
CA ALA A 54 -4.54 28.96 25.46
C ALA A 54 -4.23 27.83 26.46
N MET A 55 -5.11 26.82 26.59
CA MET A 55 -4.86 25.63 27.41
C MET A 55 -3.70 24.79 26.86
N ILE A 56 -3.65 24.59 25.54
CA ILE A 56 -2.54 23.88 24.88
C ILE A 56 -1.22 24.60 25.14
N GLU A 57 -1.17 25.92 24.93
CA GLU A 57 0.06 26.71 25.15
C GLU A 57 0.55 26.63 26.59
N LEU A 58 -0.35 26.68 27.57
CA LEU A 58 0.00 26.50 28.98
C LEU A 58 0.58 25.09 29.22
N GLY A 59 -0.03 24.06 28.62
CA GLY A 59 0.48 22.69 28.67
C GLY A 59 1.88 22.54 28.05
N GLU A 60 2.12 23.16 26.89
CA GLU A 60 3.44 23.19 26.23
C GLU A 60 4.50 23.92 27.05
N GLU A 61 4.11 24.97 27.77
CA GLU A 61 4.95 25.69 28.72
C GLU A 61 5.15 24.95 30.05
N ASN A 62 4.62 23.72 30.19
CA ASN A 62 4.59 22.93 31.43
C ASN A 62 4.00 23.69 32.62
N GLN A 63 3.05 24.59 32.37
CA GLN A 63 2.30 25.29 33.41
C GLN A 63 1.01 24.52 33.72
N PRO A 64 0.58 24.48 34.99
CA PRO A 64 -0.70 23.87 35.33
C PRO A 64 -1.82 24.61 34.61
N VAL A 65 -2.73 23.84 33.99
CA VAL A 65 -3.89 24.40 33.30
C VAL A 65 -5.04 24.42 34.30
N ASP A 66 -5.28 25.59 34.88
CA ASP A 66 -6.36 25.85 35.83
C ASP A 66 -7.01 27.21 35.55
N LEU A 67 -8.06 27.56 36.31
CA LEU A 67 -8.81 28.80 36.09
C LEU A 67 -7.94 30.05 36.23
N ILE A 68 -6.94 30.05 37.11
CA ILE A 68 -6.10 31.21 37.41
C ILE A 68 -5.07 31.39 36.29
N THR A 69 -4.35 30.33 35.92
CA THR A 69 -3.32 30.38 34.87
C THR A 69 -3.93 30.67 33.51
N LEU A 70 -5.08 30.06 33.19
CA LEU A 70 -5.82 30.34 31.97
C LEU A 70 -6.29 31.80 31.90
N THR A 71 -6.83 32.34 32.99
CA THR A 71 -7.28 33.74 33.03
C THR A 71 -6.10 34.69 32.81
N ALA A 72 -4.96 34.44 33.47
CA ALA A 72 -3.75 35.24 33.30
C ALA A 72 -3.22 35.19 31.86
N LYS A 73 -3.19 34.00 31.23
CA LYS A 73 -2.77 33.79 29.84
C LYS A 73 -3.65 34.55 28.86
N LEU A 74 -4.98 34.43 29.00
CA LEU A 74 -5.95 35.11 28.15
C LEU A 74 -5.92 36.63 28.34
N GLN A 75 -5.66 37.10 29.56
CA GLN A 75 -5.49 38.53 29.85
C GLN A 75 -4.20 39.09 29.22
N ALA A 76 -3.08 38.37 29.33
CA ALA A 76 -1.82 38.75 28.69
C ALA A 76 -1.95 38.85 27.16
N LYS A 77 -2.78 37.99 26.56
CA LYS A 77 -3.11 38.02 25.13
C LYS A 77 -4.19 39.02 24.73
N GLN A 78 -4.77 39.76 25.67
CA GLN A 78 -5.89 40.69 25.44
C GLN A 78 -7.15 40.03 24.85
N ARG A 79 -7.34 38.71 25.06
CA ARG A 79 -8.50 37.94 24.56
C ARG A 79 -9.52 37.57 25.65
N LEU A 80 -9.29 38.00 26.90
CA LEU A 80 -10.17 37.67 28.03
C LEU A 80 -11.60 38.21 27.84
N GLU A 81 -11.75 39.35 27.16
CA GLU A 81 -13.08 39.92 26.89
C GLU A 81 -13.84 39.12 25.84
N ASP A 82 -13.14 38.62 24.81
CA ASP A 82 -13.73 37.86 23.69
C ASP A 82 -14.31 36.52 24.13
N VAL A 83 -13.80 35.94 25.23
CA VAL A 83 -14.24 34.65 25.76
C VAL A 83 -15.31 34.76 26.86
N GLY A 84 -15.89 35.94 27.10
CA GLY A 84 -16.92 36.14 28.13
C GLY A 84 -16.39 36.38 29.55
N ARG A 85 -15.11 36.76 29.67
CA ARG A 85 -14.40 37.10 30.93
C ARG A 85 -14.38 35.95 31.94
N LEU A 86 -13.91 36.24 33.15
CA LEU A 86 -13.79 35.29 34.26
C LEU A 86 -15.11 34.57 34.60
N SER A 87 -16.25 35.24 34.44
CA SER A 87 -17.58 34.67 34.67
C SER A 87 -17.87 33.46 33.80
N TYR A 88 -17.44 33.49 32.53
CA TYR A 88 -17.67 32.36 31.61
C TYR A 88 -16.74 31.19 31.92
N LEU A 89 -15.45 31.45 32.17
CA LEU A 89 -14.50 30.41 32.54
C LEU A 89 -14.91 29.69 33.83
N THR A 90 -15.46 30.43 34.80
CA THR A 90 -16.02 29.85 36.03
C THR A 90 -17.25 28.97 35.74
N LYS A 91 -18.08 29.36 34.76
CA LYS A 91 -19.22 28.54 34.33
C LYS A 91 -18.75 27.23 33.68
N LEU A 92 -17.69 27.26 32.86
CA LEU A 92 -17.09 26.06 32.24
C LEU A 92 -16.59 25.08 33.30
N ALA A 93 -15.86 25.57 34.31
CA ALA A 93 -15.36 24.74 35.41
C ALA A 93 -16.50 24.04 36.18
N ASN A 94 -17.69 24.67 36.25
CA ASN A 94 -18.86 24.12 36.95
C ASN A 94 -19.80 23.32 36.03
N ALA A 95 -19.56 23.28 34.71
CA ALA A 95 -20.45 22.60 33.75
C ALA A 95 -20.29 21.07 33.78
N VAL A 96 -19.22 20.56 34.41
CA VAL A 96 -18.79 19.16 34.29
C VAL A 96 -18.84 18.46 35.64
N PRO A 97 -19.61 17.37 35.78
CA PRO A 97 -19.64 16.58 37.01
C PRO A 97 -18.36 15.77 37.24
N THR A 98 -17.69 15.34 36.17
CA THR A 98 -16.46 14.52 36.24
C THR A 98 -15.58 14.70 35.00
N ALA A 99 -14.27 14.80 35.22
CA ALA A 99 -13.27 14.85 34.15
C ALA A 99 -13.02 13.48 33.49
N ALA A 100 -13.49 12.38 34.08
CA ALA A 100 -13.24 11.01 33.60
C ALA A 100 -13.81 10.71 32.20
N ASN A 101 -14.80 11.49 31.75
CA ASN A 101 -15.48 11.28 30.47
C ASN A 101 -14.96 12.19 29.34
N VAL A 102 -13.80 12.85 29.52
CA VAL A 102 -13.25 13.78 28.53
C VAL A 102 -13.07 13.14 27.15
N ASP A 103 -12.65 11.87 27.09
CA ASP A 103 -12.46 11.14 25.82
C ASP A 103 -13.78 11.03 25.01
N TYR A 104 -14.88 10.71 25.70
CA TYR A 104 -16.20 10.60 25.09
C TYR A 104 -16.71 11.95 24.58
N TYR A 105 -16.53 13.03 25.35
CA TYR A 105 -16.93 14.37 24.91
C TYR A 105 -16.04 14.89 23.77
N ALA A 106 -14.74 14.60 23.80
CA ALA A 106 -13.81 14.92 22.72
C ALA A 106 -14.19 14.18 21.43
N GLN A 107 -14.59 12.91 21.51
CA GLN A 107 -15.12 12.16 20.37
C GLN A 107 -16.36 12.84 19.76
N ILE A 108 -17.29 13.34 20.58
CA ILE A 108 -18.47 14.05 20.07
C ILE A 108 -18.05 15.31 19.29
N ILE A 109 -17.11 16.10 19.82
CA ILE A 109 -16.59 17.31 19.16
C ILE A 109 -15.90 16.93 17.83
N GLU A 110 -15.08 15.89 17.84
CA GLU A 110 -14.39 15.34 16.67
C GLU A 110 -15.39 14.97 15.56
N GLU A 111 -16.45 14.21 15.91
CA GLU A 111 -17.50 13.81 14.97
C GLU A 111 -18.23 15.03 14.39
N LYS A 112 -18.59 16.02 15.21
CA LYS A 112 -19.25 17.24 14.73
C LYS A 112 -18.32 18.09 13.86
N SER A 113 -17.05 18.21 14.20
CA SER A 113 -16.04 18.88 13.36
C SER A 113 -15.91 18.20 12.00
N MET A 114 -15.84 16.87 11.98
CA MET A 114 -15.77 16.09 10.75
C MET A 114 -16.98 16.33 9.85
N MET A 115 -18.19 16.37 10.43
CA MET A 115 -19.41 16.73 9.69
C MET A 115 -19.36 18.16 9.13
N ARG A 116 -18.89 19.15 9.91
CA ARG A 116 -18.73 20.54 9.44
C ARG A 116 -17.73 20.65 8.29
N ARG A 117 -16.59 19.96 8.39
CA ARG A 117 -15.57 19.90 7.32
C ARG A 117 -16.14 19.27 6.05
N LEU A 118 -16.89 18.18 6.18
CA LEU A 118 -17.54 17.53 5.04
C LEU A 118 -18.53 18.48 4.35
N ILE A 119 -19.36 19.19 5.11
CA ILE A 119 -20.30 20.18 4.56
C ILE A 119 -19.53 21.28 3.83
N ARG A 120 -18.48 21.86 4.44
CA ARG A 120 -17.66 22.90 3.82
C ARG A 120 -17.01 22.44 2.51
N THR A 121 -16.42 21.25 2.51
CA THR A 121 -15.79 20.66 1.32
C THR A 121 -16.83 20.40 0.23
N ALA A 122 -18.00 19.86 0.57
CA ALA A 122 -19.08 19.65 -0.40
C ALA A 122 -19.57 20.97 -1.00
N THR A 123 -19.78 22.01 -0.18
CA THR A 123 -20.19 23.34 -0.64
C THR A 123 -19.13 23.96 -1.56
N GLN A 124 -17.85 23.77 -1.26
CA GLN A 124 -16.76 24.23 -2.12
C GLN A 124 -16.75 23.50 -3.47
N ILE A 125 -16.90 22.17 -3.48
CA ILE A 125 -17.00 21.37 -4.72
C ILE A 125 -18.19 21.85 -5.58
N VAL A 126 -19.34 22.11 -4.95
CA VAL A 126 -20.53 22.65 -5.64
C VAL A 126 -20.23 24.02 -6.23
N SER A 127 -19.63 24.93 -5.47
CA SER A 127 -19.27 26.27 -5.94
C SER A 127 -18.30 26.22 -7.12
N GLU A 128 -17.27 25.36 -7.04
CA GLU A 128 -16.28 25.17 -8.11
C GLU A 128 -16.95 24.60 -9.38
N GLY A 129 -17.90 23.67 -9.23
CA GLY A 129 -18.68 23.11 -10.35
C GLY A 129 -19.51 24.15 -11.11
N TYR A 130 -20.04 25.17 -10.44
CA TYR A 130 -20.73 26.29 -11.10
C TYR A 130 -19.78 27.34 -11.71
N SER A 131 -18.53 27.40 -11.25
CA SER A 131 -17.56 28.43 -11.64
C SER A 131 -17.00 28.23 -13.06
N GLY A 132 -17.25 27.06 -13.68
CA GLY A 132 -17.02 26.80 -15.10
C GLY A 132 -15.57 26.99 -15.56
N GLY A 133 -14.73 25.96 -15.37
CA GLY A 133 -13.39 25.87 -15.95
C GLY A 133 -13.29 24.74 -16.98
N ASP A 134 -12.43 24.89 -17.99
CA ASP A 134 -12.23 23.91 -19.08
C ASP A 134 -11.58 22.59 -18.64
N ASP A 135 -11.08 22.50 -17.40
CA ASP A 135 -10.42 21.31 -16.84
C ASP A 135 -11.31 20.54 -15.85
N VAL A 136 -12.27 19.78 -16.40
CA VAL A 136 -13.16 18.90 -15.64
C VAL A 136 -12.38 17.78 -14.92
N SER A 137 -11.27 17.31 -15.50
CA SER A 137 -10.45 16.22 -14.95
C SER A 137 -9.69 16.68 -13.70
N GLY A 138 -9.14 17.89 -13.72
CA GLY A 138 -8.52 18.53 -12.56
C GLY A 138 -9.53 18.75 -11.43
N LEU A 139 -10.73 19.25 -11.73
CA LEU A 139 -11.81 19.43 -10.74
C LEU A 139 -12.22 18.11 -10.06
N LEU A 140 -12.37 17.03 -10.83
CA LEU A 140 -12.68 15.70 -10.26
C LEU A 140 -11.57 15.18 -9.35
N SER A 141 -10.31 15.34 -9.79
CA SER A 141 -9.13 14.90 -9.02
C SER A 141 -8.98 15.69 -7.71
N ASP A 142 -9.22 17.00 -7.75
CA ASP A 142 -9.18 17.87 -6.57
C ASP A 142 -10.35 17.58 -5.61
N ALA A 143 -11.54 17.29 -6.12
CA ALA A 143 -12.68 16.86 -5.31
C ALA A 143 -12.41 15.53 -4.60
N GLU A 144 -11.84 14.55 -5.31
CA GLU A 144 -11.45 13.26 -4.73
C GLU A 144 -10.39 13.44 -3.63
N ARG A 145 -9.36 14.27 -3.88
CA ARG A 145 -8.32 14.59 -2.89
C ARG A 145 -8.93 15.18 -1.61
N ARG A 146 -9.79 16.18 -1.73
CA ARG A 146 -10.40 16.88 -0.57
C ARG A 146 -11.32 15.97 0.25
N ILE A 147 -12.05 15.06 -0.39
CA ILE A 147 -12.87 14.07 0.34
C ILE A 147 -11.97 13.07 1.07
N LEU A 148 -10.88 12.60 0.45
CA LEU A 148 -9.94 11.67 1.07
C LEU A 148 -9.20 12.28 2.27
N GLU A 149 -8.86 13.56 2.22
CA GLU A 149 -8.22 14.28 3.34
C GLU A 149 -9.06 14.25 4.63
N ILE A 150 -10.39 14.23 4.52
CA ILE A 150 -11.31 14.13 5.67
C ILE A 150 -11.21 12.76 6.35
N SER A 151 -10.98 11.70 5.57
CA SER A 151 -10.93 10.31 6.08
C SER A 151 -9.60 9.95 6.75
N ASN A 152 -8.49 10.58 6.37
CA ASN A 152 -7.14 10.16 6.78
C ASN A 152 -6.70 10.66 8.18
N ARG A 153 -7.48 11.53 8.85
CA ARG A 153 -7.10 12.07 10.17
C ARG A 153 -7.28 11.06 11.32
N ARG A 154 -7.91 9.91 11.06
CA ARG A 154 -8.16 8.83 12.05
C ARG A 154 -6.96 7.92 12.33
N SER A 155 -5.81 8.14 11.69
CA SER A 155 -4.72 7.16 11.66
C SER A 155 -3.37 7.75 12.05
N SER A 156 -3.22 8.23 13.29
CA SER A 156 -1.91 8.17 13.96
C SER A 156 -1.90 6.96 14.88
N SER A 157 -1.35 5.84 14.40
CA SER A 157 -1.02 4.72 15.29
C SER A 157 0.08 5.18 16.26
N GLY A 158 -0.23 5.29 17.54
CA GLY A 158 0.75 5.53 18.60
C GLY A 158 1.65 4.32 18.87
N PHE A 159 2.32 4.30 20.03
CA PHE A 159 3.09 3.14 20.47
C PHE A 159 2.17 1.94 20.74
N ILE A 160 2.55 0.76 20.25
CA ILE A 160 1.89 -0.51 20.58
C ILE A 160 2.71 -1.17 21.69
N ALA A 161 2.09 -1.54 22.81
CA ALA A 161 2.80 -2.23 23.87
C ALA A 161 3.08 -3.68 23.45
N ILE A 162 4.28 -4.18 23.76
CA ILE A 162 4.71 -5.55 23.38
C ILE A 162 3.68 -6.60 23.81
N LYS A 163 3.13 -6.46 25.02
CA LYS A 163 2.12 -7.38 25.59
C LYS A 163 0.88 -7.55 24.70
N ASP A 164 0.52 -6.53 23.92
CA ASP A 164 -0.69 -6.53 23.08
C ASP A 164 -0.45 -7.29 21.76
N VAL A 165 0.82 -7.50 21.35
CA VAL A 165 1.21 -8.19 20.11
C VAL A 165 1.68 -9.63 20.38
N LEU A 166 2.14 -9.92 21.61
CA LEU A 166 2.72 -11.23 21.95
C LEU A 166 1.73 -12.39 21.74
N MET A 167 0.45 -12.20 22.07
CA MET A 167 -0.55 -13.26 21.91
C MET A 167 -0.84 -13.53 20.44
N ASP A 168 -0.98 -12.49 19.60
CA ASP A 168 -1.17 -12.63 18.15
C ASP A 168 -0.02 -13.42 17.49
N VAL A 169 1.23 -13.15 17.91
CA VAL A 169 2.41 -13.86 17.40
C VAL A 169 2.39 -15.32 17.86
N TYR A 170 2.03 -15.59 19.12
CA TYR A 170 1.95 -16.95 19.65
C TYR A 170 0.89 -17.79 18.94
N GLU A 171 -0.32 -17.26 18.78
CA GLU A 171 -1.42 -17.91 18.05
C GLU A 171 -1.02 -18.22 16.61
N ARG A 172 -0.32 -17.30 15.94
CA ARG A 172 0.19 -17.53 14.58
C ARG A 172 1.22 -18.67 14.52
N VAL A 173 2.13 -18.76 15.49
CA VAL A 173 3.11 -19.85 15.56
C VAL A 173 2.43 -21.19 15.83
N GLU A 174 1.46 -21.22 16.74
CA GLU A 174 0.69 -22.42 17.05
C GLU A 174 -0.08 -22.93 15.82
N PHE A 175 -0.74 -22.03 15.09
CA PHE A 175 -1.43 -22.34 13.84
C PHE A 175 -0.47 -22.98 12.82
N LEU A 176 0.74 -22.43 12.65
CA LEU A 176 1.73 -22.95 11.71
C LEU A 176 2.29 -24.32 12.12
N ASN A 177 2.47 -24.56 13.41
CA ASN A 177 2.94 -25.85 13.93
C ASN A 177 1.90 -26.96 13.70
N GLN A 178 0.60 -26.63 13.83
CA GLN A 178 -0.49 -27.58 13.58
C GLN A 178 -0.67 -27.92 12.09
N HIS A 179 -0.31 -27.00 11.19
CA HIS A 179 -0.45 -27.16 9.73
C HIS A 179 0.87 -27.54 9.03
N GLN A 180 1.63 -28.49 9.61
CA GLN A 180 2.96 -28.92 9.17
C GLN A 180 3.17 -28.84 7.64
N GLY A 181 4.07 -27.95 7.22
CA GLY A 181 4.54 -27.86 5.83
C GLY A 181 3.87 -26.81 4.93
N GLY A 182 2.90 -26.03 5.43
CA GLY A 182 2.33 -24.90 4.70
C GLY A 182 3.26 -23.69 4.58
N THR A 183 3.18 -22.94 3.48
CA THR A 183 3.81 -21.62 3.34
C THR A 183 3.11 -20.60 4.25
N THR A 184 3.88 -19.80 4.99
CA THR A 184 3.32 -18.76 5.87
C THR A 184 2.77 -17.57 5.10
N GLY A 185 3.26 -17.35 3.88
CA GLY A 185 2.80 -16.35 2.93
C GLY A 185 2.05 -16.96 1.74
N ILE A 186 1.80 -16.12 0.74
CA ILE A 186 1.14 -16.52 -0.51
C ILE A 186 2.08 -17.43 -1.31
N PRO A 187 1.70 -18.68 -1.63
CA PRO A 187 2.57 -19.61 -2.36
C PRO A 187 2.82 -19.12 -3.79
N SER A 188 4.07 -19.16 -4.23
CA SER A 188 4.45 -18.82 -5.61
C SER A 188 4.03 -19.90 -6.62
N GLY A 189 3.76 -21.12 -6.12
CA GLY A 189 3.52 -22.31 -6.93
C GLY A 189 4.79 -23.02 -7.40
N PHE A 190 5.96 -22.60 -6.89
CA PHE A 190 7.23 -23.26 -7.09
C PHE A 190 7.78 -23.73 -5.73
N PRO A 191 7.70 -25.03 -5.40
CA PRO A 191 8.05 -25.53 -4.06
C PRO A 191 9.45 -25.15 -3.57
N ASP A 192 10.47 -25.17 -4.43
CA ASP A 192 11.83 -24.78 -4.04
C ASP A 192 11.95 -23.28 -3.72
N LEU A 193 11.21 -22.42 -4.43
CA LEU A 193 11.14 -20.99 -4.15
C LEU A 193 10.34 -20.72 -2.87
N ASP A 194 9.24 -21.43 -2.69
CA ASP A 194 8.39 -21.35 -1.51
C ASP A 194 9.12 -21.86 -0.26
N LYS A 195 10.00 -22.86 -0.39
CA LYS A 195 10.87 -23.31 0.70
C LYS A 195 11.89 -22.26 1.11
N MET A 196 12.42 -21.48 0.16
CA MET A 196 13.36 -20.40 0.46
C MET A 196 12.68 -19.15 1.03
N THR A 197 11.50 -18.80 0.52
CA THR A 197 10.78 -17.56 0.87
C THR A 197 9.74 -17.75 1.96
N SER A 198 9.36 -18.99 2.27
CA SER A 198 8.14 -19.34 3.01
C SER A 198 6.86 -18.79 2.37
N GLY A 199 6.87 -18.62 1.05
CA GLY A 199 5.85 -17.88 0.29
C GLY A 199 6.01 -16.36 0.41
N PHE A 200 5.27 -15.62 -0.41
CA PHE A 200 5.32 -14.17 -0.43
C PHE A 200 4.54 -13.58 0.75
N GLN A 201 5.26 -12.92 1.66
CA GLN A 201 4.68 -12.39 2.87
C GLN A 201 3.86 -11.13 2.60
N ARG A 202 2.76 -10.95 3.35
CA ARG A 202 2.03 -9.69 3.40
C ARG A 202 2.95 -8.58 3.89
N ASN A 203 2.72 -7.37 3.39
CA ASN A 203 3.53 -6.17 3.66
C ASN A 203 4.88 -6.09 2.94
N ASP A 204 5.31 -7.13 2.24
CA ASP A 204 6.62 -7.14 1.59
C ASP A 204 6.59 -6.47 0.20
N LEU A 205 7.65 -5.71 -0.08
CA LEU A 205 8.01 -5.27 -1.41
C LEU A 205 9.07 -6.23 -1.97
N ILE A 206 8.70 -6.92 -3.04
CA ILE A 206 9.51 -7.92 -3.72
C ILE A 206 9.93 -7.35 -5.07
N ILE A 207 11.23 -7.22 -5.28
CA ILE A 207 11.80 -6.74 -6.55
C ILE A 207 12.31 -7.94 -7.34
N VAL A 208 11.79 -8.12 -8.55
CA VAL A 208 12.31 -9.12 -9.48
C VAL A 208 12.95 -8.40 -10.66
N ALA A 209 14.25 -8.59 -10.83
CA ALA A 209 15.01 -7.89 -11.85
C ALA A 209 15.72 -8.84 -12.82
N ALA A 210 15.73 -8.47 -14.09
CA ALA A 210 16.41 -9.23 -15.13
C ALA A 210 16.82 -8.33 -16.30
N ARG A 211 17.67 -8.86 -17.19
CA ARG A 211 17.88 -8.27 -18.51
C ARG A 211 16.68 -8.55 -19.43
N PRO A 212 16.48 -7.74 -20.48
CA PRO A 212 15.49 -8.03 -21.52
C PRO A 212 15.59 -9.46 -22.04
N SER A 213 14.46 -10.04 -22.44
CA SER A 213 14.38 -11.38 -23.05
C SER A 213 14.80 -12.58 -22.16
N VAL A 214 15.22 -12.35 -20.91
CA VAL A 214 15.54 -13.45 -19.97
C VAL A 214 14.28 -14.21 -19.55
N GLY A 215 13.16 -13.51 -19.34
CA GLY A 215 11.89 -14.11 -18.92
C GLY A 215 11.17 -13.43 -17.76
N LYS A 216 11.54 -12.18 -17.42
CA LYS A 216 10.99 -11.40 -16.29
C LYS A 216 9.46 -11.39 -16.22
N THR A 217 8.80 -10.93 -17.29
CA THR A 217 7.34 -10.89 -17.39
C THR A 217 6.75 -12.29 -17.35
N ALA A 218 7.35 -13.27 -18.04
CA ALA A 218 6.84 -14.64 -18.04
C ALA A 218 6.87 -15.25 -16.63
N PHE A 219 7.97 -15.08 -15.88
CA PHE A 219 8.07 -15.53 -14.50
C PHE A 219 6.99 -14.92 -13.61
N ALA A 220 6.82 -13.60 -13.69
CA ALA A 220 5.80 -12.89 -12.92
C ALA A 220 4.37 -13.33 -13.25
N LEU A 221 4.05 -13.54 -14.53
CA LEU A 221 2.74 -14.04 -14.95
C LEU A 221 2.50 -15.47 -14.50
N ASN A 222 3.52 -16.33 -14.45
CA ASN A 222 3.37 -17.70 -13.95
C ASN A 222 3.06 -17.68 -12.44
N ILE A 223 3.72 -16.81 -11.67
CA ILE A 223 3.37 -16.57 -10.26
C ILE A 223 1.94 -16.07 -10.14
N ALA A 224 1.56 -15.02 -10.89
CA ALA A 224 0.21 -14.46 -10.84
C ALA A 224 -0.88 -15.49 -11.18
N GLN A 225 -0.62 -16.36 -12.17
CA GLN A 225 -1.52 -17.48 -12.50
C GLN A 225 -1.59 -18.51 -11.37
N ASN A 226 -0.46 -18.92 -10.79
CA ASN A 226 -0.46 -19.86 -9.66
C ASN A 226 -1.26 -19.28 -8.48
N VAL A 227 -1.07 -18.00 -8.17
CA VAL A 227 -1.78 -17.32 -7.08
C VAL A 227 -3.27 -17.17 -7.37
N GLY A 228 -3.64 -16.69 -8.56
CA GLY A 228 -5.03 -16.46 -8.93
C GLY A 228 -5.83 -17.74 -9.17
N VAL A 229 -5.25 -18.74 -9.83
CA VAL A 229 -5.94 -19.99 -10.21
C VAL A 229 -5.88 -21.03 -9.09
N ARG A 230 -4.68 -21.26 -8.52
CA ARG A 230 -4.45 -22.38 -7.59
C ARG A 230 -4.66 -21.95 -6.14
N ALA A 231 -4.10 -20.81 -5.73
CA ALA A 231 -4.27 -20.28 -4.37
C ALA A 231 -5.59 -19.51 -4.17
N LYS A 232 -6.30 -19.19 -5.27
CA LYS A 232 -7.60 -18.47 -5.27
C LYS A 232 -7.54 -17.12 -4.55
N GLU A 233 -6.39 -16.45 -4.64
CA GLU A 233 -6.17 -15.12 -4.09
C GLU A 233 -6.37 -14.07 -5.20
N THR A 234 -6.97 -12.93 -4.85
CA THR A 234 -7.18 -11.85 -5.82
C THR A 234 -5.86 -11.18 -6.20
N VAL A 235 -5.53 -11.13 -7.49
CA VAL A 235 -4.28 -10.55 -8.02
C VAL A 235 -4.57 -9.32 -8.87
N ALA A 236 -3.94 -8.20 -8.54
CA ALA A 236 -3.91 -7.01 -9.40
C ALA A 236 -2.62 -6.98 -10.22
N ILE A 237 -2.72 -6.81 -11.54
CA ILE A 237 -1.59 -6.72 -12.46
C ILE A 237 -1.61 -5.36 -13.15
N PHE A 238 -0.55 -4.57 -12.98
CA PHE A 238 -0.32 -3.33 -13.70
C PHE A 238 0.71 -3.57 -14.80
N SER A 239 0.27 -3.50 -16.05
CA SER A 239 1.09 -3.76 -17.23
C SER A 239 1.36 -2.46 -17.97
N LEU A 240 2.57 -1.92 -17.81
CA LEU A 240 2.94 -0.62 -18.34
C LEU A 240 3.62 -0.72 -19.71
N GLU A 241 4.07 -1.91 -20.09
CA GLU A 241 4.76 -2.18 -21.35
C GLU A 241 3.89 -2.95 -22.35
N MET A 242 3.07 -3.89 -21.87
CA MET A 242 2.28 -4.81 -22.71
C MET A 242 0.78 -4.58 -22.53
N SER A 243 -0.01 -4.85 -23.57
CA SER A 243 -1.47 -4.80 -23.42
C SER A 243 -2.02 -6.00 -22.65
N ALA A 244 -3.21 -5.85 -22.07
CA ALA A 244 -3.89 -6.92 -21.34
C ALA A 244 -4.06 -8.17 -22.21
N SER A 245 -4.44 -8.02 -23.48
CA SER A 245 -4.58 -9.14 -24.42
C SER A 245 -3.28 -9.92 -24.63
N GLN A 246 -2.13 -9.22 -24.70
CA GLN A 246 -0.83 -9.88 -24.86
C GLN A 246 -0.42 -10.66 -23.60
N LEU A 247 -0.75 -10.15 -22.41
CA LEU A 247 -0.51 -10.87 -21.15
C LEU A 247 -1.40 -12.10 -21.05
N VAL A 248 -2.72 -11.96 -21.31
CA VAL A 248 -3.68 -13.07 -21.27
C VAL A 248 -3.30 -14.15 -22.27
N GLN A 249 -2.88 -13.80 -23.48
CA GLN A 249 -2.39 -14.78 -24.46
C GLN A 249 -1.22 -15.61 -23.91
N ARG A 250 -0.29 -14.98 -23.19
CA ARG A 250 0.83 -15.70 -22.55
C ARG A 250 0.37 -16.60 -21.41
N MET A 251 -0.62 -16.16 -20.62
CA MET A 251 -1.22 -16.99 -19.58
C MET A 251 -1.89 -18.22 -20.18
N ILE A 252 -2.65 -18.05 -21.26
CA ILE A 252 -3.28 -19.15 -21.99
C ILE A 252 -2.23 -20.15 -22.49
N CYS A 253 -1.13 -19.69 -23.11
CA CYS A 253 -0.05 -20.60 -23.53
C CYS A 253 0.54 -21.39 -22.36
N ALA A 254 0.76 -20.73 -21.22
CA ALA A 254 1.38 -21.35 -20.05
C ALA A 254 0.45 -22.37 -19.38
N GLU A 255 -0.84 -22.10 -19.31
CA GLU A 255 -1.82 -23.01 -18.72
C GLU A 255 -2.15 -24.18 -19.66
N SER A 256 -2.27 -23.93 -20.97
CA SER A 256 -2.64 -24.95 -21.97
C SER A 256 -1.49 -25.82 -22.46
N ASN A 257 -0.24 -25.40 -22.23
CA ASN A 257 0.96 -25.97 -22.87
C ASN A 257 0.89 -25.95 -24.41
N VAL A 258 0.24 -24.94 -24.99
CA VAL A 258 0.20 -24.72 -26.44
C VAL A 258 1.30 -23.74 -26.85
N ASP A 259 1.99 -24.06 -27.95
CA ASP A 259 3.10 -23.26 -28.45
C ASP A 259 2.67 -21.82 -28.80
N ALA A 260 3.40 -20.84 -28.28
CA ALA A 260 3.09 -19.43 -28.45
C ALA A 260 3.32 -18.91 -29.88
N GLY A 261 4.12 -19.61 -30.69
CA GLY A 261 4.22 -19.38 -32.12
C GLY A 261 2.93 -19.78 -32.82
N ARG A 262 2.45 -21.01 -32.57
CA ARG A 262 1.19 -21.53 -33.14
C ARG A 262 -0.02 -20.69 -32.77
N LEU A 263 -0.16 -20.31 -31.50
CA LEU A 263 -1.27 -19.48 -31.04
C LEU A 263 -1.26 -18.09 -31.72
N ARG A 264 -0.07 -17.57 -32.05
CA ARG A 264 0.08 -16.27 -32.74
C ARG A 264 -0.17 -16.36 -34.23
N THR A 265 0.20 -17.47 -34.87
CA THR A 265 0.01 -17.68 -36.31
C THR A 265 -1.36 -18.26 -36.65
N GLY A 266 -2.11 -18.75 -35.65
CA GLY A 266 -3.38 -19.45 -35.84
C GLY A 266 -3.24 -20.88 -36.37
N GLN A 267 -2.03 -21.42 -36.42
CA GLN A 267 -1.74 -22.77 -36.90
C GLN A 267 -1.87 -23.78 -35.76
N LEU A 268 -3.09 -23.92 -35.25
CA LEU A 268 -3.41 -24.82 -34.14
C LEU A 268 -3.74 -26.22 -34.67
N GLU A 269 -3.28 -27.24 -33.95
CA GLU A 269 -3.69 -28.63 -34.17
C GLU A 269 -5.07 -28.88 -33.53
N ASP A 270 -5.78 -29.93 -33.93
CA ASP A 270 -7.14 -30.21 -33.42
C ASP A 270 -7.17 -30.37 -31.89
N ASP A 271 -6.13 -31.00 -31.32
CA ASP A 271 -5.95 -31.18 -29.86
C ASP A 271 -5.58 -29.86 -29.14
N ASP A 272 -5.02 -28.87 -29.85
CA ASP A 272 -4.71 -27.56 -29.24
C ASP A 272 -6.01 -26.82 -28.87
N TRP A 273 -7.09 -26.97 -29.66
CA TRP A 273 -8.37 -26.32 -29.37
C TRP A 273 -9.02 -26.81 -28.08
N GLU A 274 -8.91 -28.11 -27.79
CA GLU A 274 -9.42 -28.69 -26.56
C GLU A 274 -8.65 -28.14 -25.34
N LYS A 275 -7.31 -28.13 -25.41
CA LYS A 275 -6.44 -27.56 -24.36
C LYS A 275 -6.73 -26.09 -24.11
N LEU A 276 -6.87 -25.29 -25.17
CA LEU A 276 -7.20 -23.87 -25.06
C LEU A 276 -8.55 -23.65 -24.37
N THR A 277 -9.56 -24.44 -24.72
CA THR A 277 -10.90 -24.34 -24.13
C THR A 277 -10.86 -24.63 -22.62
N MET A 278 -10.15 -25.69 -22.22
CA MET A 278 -9.97 -26.02 -20.80
C MET A 278 -9.23 -24.92 -20.03
N SER A 279 -8.16 -24.37 -20.60
CA SER A 279 -7.40 -23.30 -19.96
C SER A 279 -8.17 -21.98 -19.86
N ILE A 280 -8.98 -21.63 -20.87
CA ILE A 280 -9.85 -20.46 -20.82
C ILE A 280 -10.88 -20.60 -19.69
N ALA A 281 -11.47 -21.79 -19.52
CA ALA A 281 -12.39 -22.05 -18.41
C ALA A 281 -11.70 -21.83 -17.05
N ALA A 282 -10.52 -22.43 -16.85
CA ALA A 282 -9.75 -22.27 -15.61
C ALA A 282 -9.35 -20.80 -15.33
N LEU A 283 -8.92 -20.06 -16.36
CA LEU A 283 -8.54 -18.65 -16.22
C LEU A 283 -9.76 -17.73 -16.02
N SER A 284 -10.94 -18.10 -16.52
CA SER A 284 -12.16 -17.31 -16.36
C SER A 284 -12.70 -17.30 -14.92
N GLU A 285 -12.38 -18.35 -14.15
CA GLU A 285 -12.72 -18.45 -12.73
C GLU A 285 -11.69 -17.76 -11.82
N ALA A 286 -10.52 -17.37 -12.36
CA ALA A 286 -9.44 -16.79 -11.59
C ALA A 286 -9.70 -15.32 -11.26
N GLU A 287 -9.44 -14.92 -10.02
CA GLU A 287 -9.57 -13.53 -9.53
C GLU A 287 -8.35 -12.68 -9.95
N VAL A 288 -8.09 -12.58 -11.26
CA VAL A 288 -6.95 -11.83 -11.82
C VAL A 288 -7.44 -10.60 -12.57
N TYR A 289 -7.03 -9.41 -12.11
CA TYR A 289 -7.44 -8.12 -12.65
C TYR A 289 -6.25 -7.41 -13.29
N ILE A 290 -6.38 -7.03 -14.56
CA ILE A 290 -5.30 -6.40 -15.33
C ILE A 290 -5.65 -4.95 -15.64
N ASP A 291 -4.68 -4.06 -15.42
CA ASP A 291 -4.71 -2.67 -15.82
C ASP A 291 -3.51 -2.38 -16.73
N ASP A 292 -3.78 -2.09 -18.00
CA ASP A 292 -2.77 -1.75 -19.00
C ASP A 292 -2.78 -0.26 -19.38
N THR A 293 -3.28 0.60 -18.48
CA THR A 293 -3.29 2.06 -18.70
C THR A 293 -1.84 2.58 -18.80
N PRO A 294 -1.46 3.26 -19.89
CA PRO A 294 -0.13 3.84 -20.02
C PRO A 294 0.01 5.07 -19.11
N GLY A 295 1.23 5.36 -18.66
CA GLY A 295 1.54 6.60 -17.95
C GLY A 295 0.98 6.72 -16.53
N VAL A 296 0.62 5.60 -15.89
CA VAL A 296 0.09 5.62 -14.52
C VAL A 296 1.11 6.11 -13.50
N THR A 297 0.61 6.80 -12.49
CA THR A 297 1.39 7.20 -11.32
C THR A 297 1.21 6.19 -10.19
N VAL A 298 2.11 6.23 -9.19
CA VAL A 298 1.97 5.38 -7.99
C VAL A 298 0.68 5.68 -7.21
N ALA A 299 0.18 6.92 -7.28
CA ALA A 299 -1.08 7.30 -6.66
C ALA A 299 -2.29 6.61 -7.33
N ASP A 300 -2.28 6.50 -8.66
CA ASP A 300 -3.33 5.81 -9.41
C ASP A 300 -3.34 4.32 -9.07
N ILE A 301 -2.14 3.70 -9.01
CA ILE A 301 -1.97 2.31 -8.58
C ILE A 301 -2.57 2.12 -7.19
N ARG A 302 -2.22 2.99 -6.23
CA ARG A 302 -2.76 2.94 -4.86
C ARG A 302 -4.28 3.05 -4.82
N ALA A 303 -4.87 4.00 -5.55
CA ALA A 303 -6.31 4.22 -5.60
C ALA A 303 -7.05 3.01 -6.18
N LYS A 304 -6.56 2.46 -7.29
CA LYS A 304 -7.12 1.26 -7.95
C LYS A 304 -7.03 0.03 -7.04
N CYS A 305 -5.89 -0.20 -6.39
CA CYS A 305 -5.71 -1.30 -5.44
C CYS A 305 -6.61 -1.17 -4.21
N ARG A 306 -6.77 0.04 -3.65
CA ARG A 306 -7.69 0.30 -2.53
C ARG A 306 -9.14 -0.05 -2.91
N ARG A 307 -9.57 0.38 -4.10
CA ARG A 307 -10.91 0.08 -4.61
C ARG A 307 -11.11 -1.43 -4.77
N LEU A 308 -10.16 -2.11 -5.40
CA LEU A 308 -10.23 -3.56 -5.59
C LEU A 308 -10.25 -4.32 -4.25
N LYS A 309 -9.37 -3.96 -3.30
CA LYS A 309 -9.35 -4.56 -1.95
C LYS A 309 -10.70 -4.41 -1.23
N LYS A 310 -11.38 -3.26 -1.39
CA LYS A 310 -12.70 -3.00 -0.78
C LYS A 310 -13.81 -3.81 -1.44
N GLU A 311 -13.78 -3.99 -2.76
CA GLU A 311 -14.85 -4.65 -3.51
C GLU A 311 -14.74 -6.18 -3.52
N ARG A 312 -13.52 -6.72 -3.59
CA ARG A 312 -13.24 -8.15 -3.83
C ARG A 312 -12.25 -8.77 -2.84
N GLY A 313 -11.55 -7.94 -2.07
CA GLY A 313 -10.31 -8.35 -1.41
C GLY A 313 -9.11 -8.17 -2.33
N LEU A 314 -7.91 -8.32 -1.78
CA LEU A 314 -6.66 -8.23 -2.53
C LEU A 314 -5.62 -9.12 -1.86
N GLY A 315 -5.06 -10.05 -2.61
CA GLY A 315 -4.01 -10.96 -2.17
C GLY A 315 -2.63 -10.48 -2.61
N MET A 316 -2.46 -10.06 -3.87
CA MET A 316 -1.14 -9.69 -4.42
C MET A 316 -1.24 -8.56 -5.44
N ILE A 317 -0.20 -7.73 -5.51
CA ILE A 317 -0.03 -6.72 -6.57
C ILE A 317 1.21 -7.09 -7.39
N LEU A 318 1.07 -7.10 -8.71
CA LEU A 318 2.15 -7.28 -9.67
C LEU A 318 2.27 -6.03 -10.56
N ILE A 319 3.49 -5.52 -10.76
CA ILE A 319 3.76 -4.33 -11.58
C ILE A 319 4.86 -4.63 -12.60
N ASP A 320 4.56 -4.53 -13.89
CA ASP A 320 5.51 -4.68 -15.00
C ASP A 320 5.63 -3.38 -15.81
N TYR A 321 6.65 -2.53 -15.60
CA TYR A 321 7.74 -2.59 -14.62
C TYR A 321 8.01 -1.19 -14.04
N LEU A 322 8.69 -1.15 -12.90
CA LEU A 322 8.82 0.03 -12.04
C LEU A 322 9.31 1.28 -12.79
N GLN A 323 10.28 1.13 -13.70
CA GLN A 323 10.84 2.25 -14.45
C GLN A 323 9.91 2.83 -15.55
N LEU A 324 8.67 2.37 -15.70
CA LEU A 324 7.66 3.03 -16.55
C LEU A 324 6.61 3.82 -15.76
N ILE A 325 6.66 3.74 -14.43
CA ILE A 325 5.82 4.57 -13.56
C ILE A 325 6.30 6.02 -13.67
N HIS A 326 5.34 6.93 -13.84
CA HIS A 326 5.60 8.37 -13.86
C HIS A 326 5.54 8.92 -12.44
N GLY A 327 6.58 9.66 -12.06
CA GLY A 327 6.62 10.49 -10.87
C GLY A 327 5.88 11.80 -11.07
N ARG A 328 5.57 12.47 -9.95
CA ARG A 328 4.87 13.77 -9.93
C ARG A 328 5.78 14.97 -10.27
N GLY A 329 7.06 14.72 -10.56
CA GLY A 329 8.09 15.74 -10.77
C GLY A 329 7.97 16.50 -12.09
N LYS A 330 8.58 17.70 -12.15
CA LYS A 330 8.70 18.46 -13.41
C LYS A 330 9.65 17.73 -14.38
N PRO A 331 9.44 17.84 -15.71
CA PRO A 331 10.37 17.32 -16.70
C PRO A 331 11.79 17.87 -16.44
N GLY A 332 12.75 16.98 -16.12
CA GLY A 332 14.14 17.36 -15.81
C GLY A 332 14.62 17.01 -14.40
N GLU A 333 13.78 16.47 -13.52
CA GLU A 333 14.24 15.89 -12.25
C GLU A 333 15.16 14.66 -12.47
N ASN A 334 16.05 14.43 -11.51
CA ASN A 334 16.97 13.30 -11.54
C ASN A 334 16.17 11.99 -11.41
N ARG A 335 16.14 11.17 -12.47
CA ARG A 335 15.42 9.89 -12.53
C ARG A 335 15.68 8.99 -11.32
N GLN A 336 16.88 9.05 -10.75
CA GLN A 336 17.24 8.32 -9.53
C GLN A 336 16.36 8.69 -8.33
N GLN A 337 16.04 9.97 -8.15
CA GLN A 337 15.20 10.44 -7.05
C GLN A 337 13.75 10.00 -7.24
N GLU A 338 13.26 10.06 -8.48
CA GLU A 338 11.92 9.62 -8.84
C GLU A 338 11.71 8.12 -8.56
N VAL A 339 12.67 7.30 -8.98
CA VAL A 339 12.67 5.86 -8.73
C VAL A 339 12.73 5.55 -7.22
N SER A 340 13.46 6.36 -6.45
CA SER A 340 13.54 6.25 -4.99
C SER A 340 12.21 6.58 -4.30
N GLU A 341 11.49 7.58 -4.79
CA GLU A 341 10.17 7.91 -4.28
C GLU A 341 9.18 6.78 -4.59
N ILE A 342 9.23 6.27 -5.82
CA ILE A 342 8.39 5.15 -6.28
C ILE A 342 8.60 3.92 -5.39
N SER A 343 9.85 3.48 -5.15
CA SER A 343 10.12 2.30 -4.31
C SER A 343 9.59 2.47 -2.89
N ARG A 344 9.80 3.63 -2.29
CA ARG A 344 9.31 3.95 -0.95
C ARG A 344 7.79 3.95 -0.90
N THR A 345 7.12 4.54 -1.88
CA THR A 345 5.65 4.54 -1.93
C THR A 345 5.10 3.14 -2.18
N LEU A 346 5.73 2.31 -3.02
CA LEU A 346 5.32 0.91 -3.21
C LEU A 346 5.43 0.11 -1.91
N LYS A 347 6.50 0.30 -1.12
CA LYS A 347 6.61 -0.33 0.21
C LYS A 347 5.52 0.16 1.17
N GLN A 348 5.15 1.44 1.11
CA GLN A 348 4.03 1.96 1.90
C GLN A 348 2.70 1.34 1.46
N ILE A 349 2.48 1.16 0.16
CA ILE A 349 1.28 0.48 -0.37
C ILE A 349 1.23 -0.96 0.12
N ALA A 350 2.34 -1.70 0.05
CA ALA A 350 2.42 -3.07 0.55
C ALA A 350 1.99 -3.17 2.03
N ARG A 351 2.50 -2.26 2.87
CA ARG A 351 2.18 -2.20 4.32
C ARG A 351 0.75 -1.76 4.61
N GLU A 352 0.26 -0.77 3.89
CA GLU A 352 -1.07 -0.23 4.10
C GLU A 352 -2.16 -1.21 3.63
N LEU A 353 -1.92 -1.87 2.50
CA LEU A 353 -2.86 -2.83 1.94
C LEU A 353 -2.62 -4.24 2.45
N GLU A 354 -1.60 -4.48 3.27
CA GLU A 354 -1.28 -5.80 3.84
C GLU A 354 -1.19 -6.91 2.78
N VAL A 355 -0.51 -6.61 1.68
CA VAL A 355 -0.32 -7.54 0.55
C VAL A 355 1.14 -7.52 0.08
N PRO A 356 1.67 -8.64 -0.43
CA PRO A 356 2.91 -8.63 -1.19
C PRO A 356 2.76 -7.81 -2.48
N VAL A 357 3.76 -6.96 -2.74
CA VAL A 357 3.89 -6.19 -3.98
C VAL A 357 5.11 -6.71 -4.73
N ILE A 358 4.89 -7.37 -5.87
CA ILE A 358 5.95 -7.77 -6.79
C ILE A 358 6.13 -6.66 -7.84
N ALA A 359 7.26 -5.96 -7.80
CA ALA A 359 7.60 -4.96 -8.80
C ALA A 359 8.75 -5.45 -9.68
N LEU A 360 8.51 -5.51 -10.98
CA LEU A 360 9.53 -5.87 -11.95
C LEU A 360 10.48 -4.69 -12.16
N SER A 361 11.77 -4.99 -12.32
CA SER A 361 12.81 -3.99 -12.56
C SER A 361 13.73 -4.43 -13.69
N GLN A 362 14.22 -3.48 -14.49
CA GLN A 362 15.20 -3.76 -15.53
C GLN A 362 16.63 -3.49 -15.02
N LEU A 363 17.55 -4.41 -15.34
CA LEU A 363 18.96 -4.26 -14.99
C LEU A 363 19.72 -3.35 -15.95
N SER A 364 20.76 -2.70 -15.42
CA SER A 364 21.73 -1.94 -16.23
C SER A 364 22.44 -2.86 -17.24
N ARG A 365 23.01 -2.26 -18.30
CA ARG A 365 23.82 -3.00 -19.28
C ARG A 365 25.20 -3.41 -18.73
N GLY A 366 25.59 -2.92 -17.54
CA GLY A 366 26.90 -3.20 -16.93
C GLY A 366 27.14 -4.68 -16.65
N VAL A 367 26.08 -5.44 -16.37
CA VAL A 367 26.15 -6.90 -16.19
C VAL A 367 26.71 -7.61 -17.43
N GLU A 368 26.46 -7.07 -18.63
CA GLU A 368 26.93 -7.63 -19.90
C GLU A 368 28.42 -7.38 -20.15
N GLN A 369 29.10 -6.58 -19.32
CA GLN A 369 30.53 -6.28 -19.47
C GLN A 369 31.42 -7.17 -18.57
N ARG A 370 30.84 -7.76 -17.52
CA ARG A 370 31.57 -8.64 -16.58
C ARG A 370 31.85 -10.02 -17.17
N GLN A 371 32.83 -10.75 -16.62
CA GLN A 371 33.02 -12.16 -16.98
C GLN A 371 31.84 -13.00 -16.47
N ASP A 372 31.56 -12.91 -15.17
CA ASP A 372 30.34 -13.47 -14.61
C ASP A 372 29.16 -12.53 -14.89
N LYS A 373 28.23 -13.05 -15.70
CA LYS A 373 27.01 -12.36 -16.13
C LYS A 373 25.85 -12.52 -15.14
N ARG A 374 26.06 -13.20 -13.99
CA ARG A 374 25.07 -13.25 -12.92
C ARG A 374 24.83 -11.85 -12.36
N PRO A 375 23.57 -11.38 -12.31
CA PRO A 375 23.27 -10.07 -11.76
C PRO A 375 23.60 -9.97 -10.27
N MET A 376 23.95 -8.77 -9.83
CA MET A 376 24.15 -8.41 -8.43
C MET A 376 23.46 -7.10 -8.09
N MET A 377 23.39 -6.76 -6.80
CA MET A 377 22.65 -5.60 -6.29
C MET A 377 23.02 -4.30 -7.01
N SER A 378 24.30 -4.08 -7.31
CA SER A 378 24.78 -2.89 -8.03
C SER A 378 24.25 -2.76 -9.46
N ASP A 379 23.67 -3.81 -10.05
CA ASP A 379 23.14 -3.77 -11.41
C ASP A 379 21.72 -3.21 -11.50
N LEU A 380 21.00 -3.15 -10.37
CA LEU A 380 19.74 -2.42 -10.30
C LEU A 380 20.09 -0.97 -10.65
N ARG A 381 19.60 -0.47 -11.78
CA ARG A 381 19.89 0.90 -12.23
C ARG A 381 19.21 1.89 -11.29
N GLU A 382 19.83 3.03 -11.00
CA GLU A 382 19.18 4.16 -10.29
C GLU A 382 18.68 3.81 -8.85
N SER A 383 19.30 2.83 -8.18
CA SER A 383 18.60 1.91 -7.26
C SER A 383 19.02 1.84 -5.79
N GLY A 384 19.94 2.67 -5.28
CA GLY A 384 20.39 2.54 -3.89
C GLY A 384 19.22 2.52 -2.87
N SER A 385 18.14 3.23 -3.19
CA SER A 385 16.86 3.23 -2.49
C SER A 385 16.02 1.97 -2.69
N ILE A 386 15.87 1.46 -3.92
CA ILE A 386 15.18 0.20 -4.22
C ILE A 386 15.76 -0.93 -3.38
N GLU A 387 17.10 -1.02 -3.34
CA GLU A 387 17.81 -2.00 -2.54
C GLU A 387 17.44 -1.87 -1.06
N GLN A 388 17.36 -0.66 -0.50
CA GLN A 388 17.04 -0.45 0.91
C GLN A 388 15.57 -0.77 1.23
N ASP A 389 14.65 -0.31 0.38
CA ASP A 389 13.20 -0.39 0.57
C ASP A 389 12.65 -1.80 0.39
N ALA A 390 13.21 -2.58 -0.54
CA ALA A 390 12.77 -3.95 -0.82
C ALA A 390 13.03 -4.89 0.36
N ASP A 391 12.10 -5.80 0.62
CA ASP A 391 12.28 -6.88 1.59
C ASP A 391 12.94 -8.10 0.94
N ILE A 392 12.59 -8.36 -0.32
CA ILE A 392 13.19 -9.39 -1.16
C ILE A 392 13.67 -8.78 -2.48
N VAL A 393 14.89 -9.13 -2.88
CA VAL A 393 15.42 -8.83 -4.22
C VAL A 393 15.85 -10.13 -4.88
N ALA A 394 15.20 -10.47 -5.98
CA ALA A 394 15.48 -11.63 -6.79
C ALA A 394 15.94 -11.24 -8.19
N PHE A 395 16.99 -11.90 -8.67
CA PHE A 395 17.48 -11.75 -10.04
C PHE A 395 17.19 -12.99 -10.87
N LEU A 396 16.79 -12.80 -12.12
CA LEU A 396 16.68 -13.91 -13.07
C LEU A 396 17.93 -13.95 -13.93
N TYR A 397 18.55 -15.13 -13.98
CA TYR A 397 19.72 -15.39 -14.80
C TYR A 397 19.53 -16.66 -15.62
N ARG A 398 19.95 -16.63 -16.88
CA ARG A 398 19.91 -17.77 -17.78
C ARG A 398 21.26 -17.93 -18.44
N ASP A 399 21.91 -19.06 -18.18
CA ASP A 399 23.21 -19.35 -18.78
C ASP A 399 23.07 -19.56 -20.29
N ASP A 400 22.01 -20.25 -20.73
CA ASP A 400 21.71 -20.53 -22.14
C ASP A 400 21.37 -19.28 -22.98
N TYR A 401 21.18 -18.13 -22.34
CA TYR A 401 21.04 -16.83 -23.01
C TYR A 401 22.40 -16.24 -23.39
N TYR A 402 23.45 -16.51 -22.61
CA TYR A 402 24.81 -16.00 -22.83
C TYR A 402 25.74 -17.03 -23.47
N ASN A 403 25.52 -18.32 -23.21
CA ASN A 403 26.32 -19.44 -23.67
C ASN A 403 25.43 -20.49 -24.34
N GLN A 404 25.48 -20.57 -25.68
CA GLN A 404 24.64 -21.52 -26.43
C GLN A 404 25.05 -22.99 -26.24
N ASP A 405 26.30 -23.23 -25.83
CA ASP A 405 26.88 -24.56 -25.65
C ASP A 405 26.74 -25.08 -24.22
N THR A 406 26.05 -24.35 -23.34
CA THR A 406 25.84 -24.78 -21.95
C THR A 406 25.07 -26.10 -21.85
N GLU A 407 25.40 -26.90 -20.84
CA GLU A 407 24.63 -28.08 -20.45
C GLU A 407 23.30 -27.69 -19.76
N LYS A 408 23.22 -26.48 -19.19
CA LYS A 408 22.03 -25.96 -18.48
C LYS A 408 20.99 -25.33 -19.42
N LYS A 409 20.62 -26.03 -20.50
CA LYS A 409 19.63 -25.52 -21.48
C LYS A 409 18.25 -25.39 -20.84
N ASN A 410 17.58 -24.26 -21.08
CA ASN A 410 16.27 -23.92 -20.50
C ASN A 410 16.23 -23.85 -18.96
N ILE A 411 17.37 -23.93 -18.27
CA ILE A 411 17.43 -23.70 -16.82
C ILE A 411 17.55 -22.20 -16.56
N ILE A 412 16.76 -21.72 -15.60
CA ILE A 412 16.79 -20.33 -15.14
C ILE A 412 17.06 -20.33 -13.63
N GLU A 413 18.06 -19.55 -13.26
CA GLU A 413 18.43 -19.31 -11.87
C GLU A 413 17.64 -18.10 -11.36
N ILE A 414 16.94 -18.29 -10.24
CA ILE A 414 16.33 -17.24 -9.42
C ILE A 414 17.28 -17.00 -8.26
N ILE A 415 18.08 -15.95 -8.38
CA ILE A 415 19.09 -15.57 -7.40
C ILE A 415 18.42 -14.63 -6.40
N ILE A 416 18.07 -15.13 -5.22
CA ILE A 416 17.60 -14.33 -4.09
C ILE A 416 18.82 -13.66 -3.46
N ALA A 417 19.12 -12.44 -3.91
CA ALA A 417 20.27 -11.66 -3.46
C ALA A 417 20.02 -10.94 -2.14
N LYS A 418 18.75 -10.65 -1.81
CA LYS A 418 18.34 -10.06 -0.54
C LYS A 418 17.05 -10.71 -0.07
N GLN A 419 16.98 -11.04 1.22
CA GLN A 419 15.75 -11.42 1.91
C GLN A 419 15.87 -10.99 3.38
N ARG A 420 14.95 -10.15 3.86
CA ARG A 420 14.98 -9.64 5.26
C ARG A 420 14.68 -10.73 6.29
N ASN A 421 13.74 -11.63 5.97
CA ASN A 421 13.16 -12.59 6.91
C ASN A 421 13.50 -14.05 6.54
N GLY A 422 14.70 -14.30 6.00
CA GLY A 422 15.14 -15.66 5.68
C GLY A 422 16.43 -15.69 4.86
N PRO A 423 16.80 -16.86 4.31
CA PRO A 423 18.08 -17.07 3.66
C PRO A 423 18.16 -16.39 2.28
N VAL A 424 19.39 -16.07 1.88
CA VAL A 424 19.74 -15.75 0.48
C VAL A 424 20.26 -17.01 -0.21
N GLY A 425 20.17 -17.07 -1.54
CA GLY A 425 20.62 -18.22 -2.31
C GLY A 425 20.02 -18.27 -3.70
N THR A 426 20.16 -19.41 -4.37
CA THR A 426 19.72 -19.59 -5.75
C THR A 426 18.77 -20.77 -5.86
N VAL A 427 17.62 -20.53 -6.46
CA VAL A 427 16.66 -21.57 -6.88
C VAL A 427 16.79 -21.78 -8.36
N GLU A 428 16.72 -23.03 -8.82
CA GLU A 428 16.71 -23.36 -10.24
C GLU A 428 15.29 -23.77 -10.64
N LEU A 429 14.79 -23.19 -11.74
CA LEU A 429 13.56 -23.62 -12.40
C LEU A 429 13.87 -23.96 -13.86
N VAL A 430 12.92 -24.61 -14.53
CA VAL A 430 12.95 -24.82 -15.98
C VAL A 430 12.04 -23.80 -16.65
N PHE A 431 12.56 -23.09 -17.65
CA PHE A 431 11.81 -22.15 -18.48
C PHE A 431 11.52 -22.73 -19.87
N LEU A 432 10.30 -23.19 -20.08
CA LEU A 432 9.78 -23.66 -21.36
C LEU A 432 9.33 -22.47 -22.20
N LYS A 433 10.28 -21.88 -22.93
CA LYS A 433 10.10 -20.67 -23.76
C LYS A 433 8.89 -20.74 -24.69
N ASN A 434 8.72 -21.88 -25.35
CA ASN A 434 7.67 -22.11 -26.34
C ASN A 434 6.27 -21.95 -25.72
N PHE A 435 6.12 -22.26 -24.44
CA PHE A 435 4.85 -22.18 -23.71
C PHE A 435 4.75 -20.95 -22.80
N ASN A 436 5.79 -20.10 -22.75
CA ASN A 436 5.92 -19.04 -21.72
C ASN A 436 5.78 -19.57 -20.28
N LYS A 437 6.21 -20.80 -20.02
CA LYS A 437 5.92 -21.52 -18.77
C LYS A 437 7.18 -21.76 -17.95
N PHE A 438 7.09 -21.52 -16.65
CA PHE A 438 8.09 -21.93 -15.67
C PHE A 438 7.59 -23.18 -14.95
N VAL A 439 8.46 -24.16 -14.75
CA VAL A 439 8.14 -25.37 -13.98
C VAL A 439 9.28 -25.68 -13.00
N SER A 440 8.94 -26.38 -11.92
CA SER A 440 9.91 -26.82 -10.90
C SER A 440 10.95 -27.77 -11.49
N TYR A 441 12.17 -27.66 -10.97
CA TYR A 441 13.29 -28.51 -11.40
C TYR A 441 13.39 -29.73 -10.48
N GLU A 442 12.89 -30.88 -10.96
CA GLU A 442 13.06 -32.14 -10.23
C GLU A 442 14.52 -32.64 -10.33
N ARG A 443 15.22 -32.65 -9.19
CA ARG A 443 16.52 -33.32 -9.08
C ARG A 443 16.26 -34.78 -8.72
N ASN A 444 16.42 -35.69 -9.67
CA ASN A 444 16.52 -37.11 -9.36
C ASN A 444 17.76 -37.35 -8.50
N HIS A 445 17.60 -37.41 -7.18
CA HIS A 445 18.62 -37.90 -6.29
C HIS A 445 18.80 -39.41 -6.54
N LEU A 446 19.73 -39.75 -7.43
CA LEU A 446 20.39 -41.05 -7.37
C LEU A 446 21.22 -41.06 -6.08
N GLU A 447 20.60 -41.41 -4.96
CA GLU A 447 21.34 -41.86 -3.79
C GLU A 447 22.14 -43.09 -4.23
N LEU A 448 23.45 -42.91 -4.44
CA LEU A 448 24.36 -44.03 -4.54
C LEU A 448 24.28 -44.79 -3.21
N PRO A 449 23.98 -46.10 -3.22
CA PRO A 449 23.89 -46.87 -1.99
C PRO A 449 25.22 -46.75 -1.25
N ALA A 450 25.16 -46.37 0.03
CA ALA A 450 26.30 -46.36 0.91
C ALA A 450 26.91 -47.77 0.95
N GLY A 451 28.12 -47.89 0.42
CA GLY A 451 28.93 -49.11 0.46
C GLY A 451 29.61 -49.31 1.79
#